data_AF-A0A7R9U4M5-F1
#
_entry.id   AF-A0A7R9U4M5-F1
#
_cell.length_a   1.000
_cell.length_b   1.000
_cell.length_c   1.000
_cell.angle_alpha   90.00
_cell.angle_beta   90.00
_cell.angle_gamma   90.00
#
_symmetry.space_group_name_H-M   'P 1'
#
loop_
_entity.id
_entity.type
_entity.pdbx_description
1 polymer ?
#
loop_
_entity_poly.entity_id
_entity_poly.type
_entity_poly.pdbx_seq_one_letter_code
_entity_poly.pdbx_strand_id
1 'polypeptide(L)'
;MTSFFAGESTEASGADDAPLSPKLLLDRLLYAHDMDEKRDALEDLLVAAADSPLEVGELCLGSFMDLLQTDLQDDDMRQMLLEGLLALTSPRKSDQAGADPGRAKNASRILGSPEYVSGIMGFLNSSDMLSATQAVELLRVLHRHDAGSFEEELLQSPQ
;
A
#
# COMPACT_ATOMS: atom_id res chain seq x y z
N MET A 1 -63.54 8.25 14.41
CA MET A 1 -62.90 9.56 14.14
C MET A 1 -61.77 9.66 15.14
N THR A 2 -60.48 9.76 14.84
CA THR A 2 -59.69 9.93 13.62
C THR A 2 -58.24 9.62 14.04
N SER A 3 -57.49 8.90 13.21
CA SER A 3 -56.02 8.75 13.30
C SER A 3 -55.31 10.09 13.05
N PHE A 4 -54.02 10.20 13.41
CA PHE A 4 -52.90 10.92 12.75
C PHE A 4 -51.77 11.12 13.80
N PHE A 5 -50.76 10.25 13.90
CA PHE A 5 -49.45 10.22 13.21
C PHE A 5 -48.54 11.45 13.38
N ALA A 6 -47.26 11.14 13.60
CA ALA A 6 -46.03 11.89 13.33
C ALA A 6 -45.42 12.71 14.48
N GLY A 7 -44.21 12.31 14.87
CA GLY A 7 -43.34 13.06 15.76
C GLY A 7 -42.16 12.28 16.36
N GLU A 8 -41.85 11.07 15.89
CA GLU A 8 -40.57 10.42 16.21
C GLU A 8 -39.54 10.91 15.17
N SER A 9 -38.90 12.04 15.46
CA SER A 9 -37.68 12.44 14.79
C SER A 9 -36.55 11.56 15.29
N THR A 10 -36.44 10.36 14.72
CA THR A 10 -35.21 9.59 14.77
C THR A 10 -34.21 10.30 13.86
N GLU A 11 -33.45 11.25 14.42
CA GLU A 11 -32.23 11.73 13.77
C GLU A 11 -31.23 10.57 13.74
N ALA A 12 -31.33 9.78 12.68
CA ALA A 12 -30.23 8.98 12.18
C ALA A 12 -29.17 9.94 11.64
N SER A 13 -28.25 10.37 12.51
CA SER A 13 -27.02 11.06 12.09
C SER A 13 -25.87 10.53 12.93
N GLY A 14 -25.26 9.48 12.41
CA GLY A 14 -24.13 8.78 13.02
C GLY A 14 -23.59 7.69 12.10
N ALA A 15 -23.64 7.91 10.79
CA ALA A 15 -23.29 6.93 9.77
C ALA A 15 -22.26 7.44 8.75
N ASP A 16 -21.47 8.47 9.08
CA ASP A 16 -20.50 9.08 8.15
C ASP A 16 -19.04 9.06 8.64
N ASP A 17 -18.72 8.35 9.72
CA ASP A 17 -17.34 8.21 10.24
C ASP A 17 -16.92 6.74 10.40
N ALA A 18 -17.55 5.82 9.67
CA ALA A 18 -17.04 4.46 9.60
C ALA A 18 -15.83 4.45 8.66
N PRO A 19 -14.64 4.01 9.10
CA PRO A 19 -13.48 3.92 8.22
C PRO A 19 -13.85 3.06 7.00
N LEU A 20 -13.63 3.61 5.80
CA LEU A 20 -13.94 2.91 4.56
C LEU A 20 -13.14 1.61 4.51
N SER A 21 -13.79 0.51 4.09
CA SER A 21 -13.10 -0.78 3.99
C SER A 21 -11.93 -0.70 3.00
N PRO A 22 -10.78 -1.37 3.24
CA PRO A 22 -9.64 -1.35 2.33
C PRO A 22 -9.98 -1.73 0.88
N LYS A 23 -10.95 -2.64 0.70
CA LYS A 23 -11.42 -3.02 -0.63
C LYS A 23 -12.06 -1.86 -1.39
N LEU A 24 -12.93 -1.09 -0.73
CA LEU A 24 -13.60 0.05 -1.34
C LEU A 24 -12.59 1.16 -1.67
N LEU A 25 -11.60 1.37 -0.82
CA LEU A 25 -10.52 2.33 -1.07
C LEU A 25 -9.67 1.89 -2.27
N LEU A 26 -9.36 0.60 -2.39
CA LEU A 26 -8.67 0.06 -3.56
C LEU A 26 -9.49 0.23 -4.84
N ASP A 27 -10.80 -0.02 -4.80
CA ASP A 27 -11.68 0.21 -5.95
C ASP A 27 -11.68 1.70 -6.36
N ARG A 28 -11.70 2.63 -5.39
CA ARG A 28 -11.58 4.07 -5.67
C ARG A 28 -10.22 4.41 -6.30
N LEU A 29 -9.13 3.89 -5.75
CA LEU A 29 -7.78 4.07 -6.29
C LEU A 29 -7.67 3.63 -7.76
N LEU A 30 -8.28 2.50 -8.11
CA LEU A 30 -8.19 1.93 -9.46
C LEU A 30 -9.13 2.61 -10.46
N TYR A 31 -10.35 2.94 -10.04
CA TYR A 31 -11.42 3.34 -10.95
C TYR A 31 -11.80 4.82 -10.89
N ALA A 32 -11.28 5.59 -9.93
CA ALA A 32 -11.50 7.03 -9.92
C ALA A 32 -10.98 7.67 -11.22
N HIS A 33 -11.74 8.65 -11.71
CA HIS A 33 -11.38 9.41 -12.90
C HIS A 33 -10.49 10.60 -12.58
N ASP A 34 -10.52 11.06 -11.33
CA ASP A 34 -9.74 12.17 -10.83
C ASP A 34 -8.48 11.66 -10.11
N MET A 35 -7.35 12.31 -10.35
CA MET A 35 -6.10 11.96 -9.70
C MET A 35 -6.12 12.33 -8.22
N ASP A 36 -6.74 13.45 -7.85
CA ASP A 36 -6.83 13.85 -6.44
C ASP A 36 -7.62 12.82 -5.62
N GLU A 37 -8.73 12.31 -6.16
CA GLU A 37 -9.47 11.21 -5.52
C GLU A 37 -8.64 9.93 -5.39
N LYS A 38 -7.78 9.62 -6.36
CA LYS A 38 -6.85 8.47 -6.23
C LYS A 38 -5.83 8.70 -5.14
N ARG A 39 -5.33 9.92 -4.98
CA ARG A 39 -4.39 10.28 -3.91
C ARG A 39 -5.05 10.14 -2.55
N ASP A 40 -6.25 10.68 -2.38
CA ASP A 40 -7.04 10.57 -1.14
C ASP A 40 -7.30 9.10 -0.78
N ALA A 41 -7.72 8.29 -1.76
CA ALA A 41 -7.95 6.86 -1.56
C ALA A 41 -6.67 6.11 -1.17
N LEU A 42 -5.52 6.50 -1.74
CA LEU A 42 -4.23 5.94 -1.37
C LEU A 42 -3.81 6.36 0.04
N GLU A 43 -3.99 7.62 0.42
CA GLU A 43 -3.70 8.11 1.77
C GLU A 43 -4.52 7.35 2.82
N ASP A 44 -5.82 7.17 2.59
CA ASP A 44 -6.69 6.36 3.45
C ASP A 44 -6.23 4.89 3.53
N LEU A 45 -5.73 4.31 2.43
CA LEU A 45 -5.13 2.97 2.43
C LEU A 45 -3.84 2.91 3.25
N LEU A 46 -3.01 3.95 3.23
CA LEU A 46 -1.79 4.03 4.05
C LEU A 46 -2.13 4.05 5.54
N VAL A 47 -3.17 4.81 5.91
CA VAL A 47 -3.70 4.82 7.28
C VAL A 47 -4.20 3.41 7.66
N ALA A 48 -4.99 2.77 6.81
CA ALA A 48 -5.49 1.41 7.05
C ALA A 48 -4.36 0.36 7.13
N ALA A 49 -3.29 0.51 6.34
CA ALA A 49 -2.11 -0.35 6.35
C ALA A 49 -1.32 -0.25 7.66
N ALA A 50 -1.46 0.87 8.36
CA ALA A 50 -0.88 1.06 9.68
C ALA A 50 -1.51 0.09 10.69
N ASP A 51 -2.83 -0.09 10.64
CA ASP A 51 -3.59 -0.91 11.60
C ASP A 51 -3.72 -2.37 11.17
N SER A 52 -3.81 -2.62 9.86
CA SER A 52 -4.08 -3.95 9.29
C SER A 52 -3.15 -4.26 8.09
N PRO A 53 -1.81 -4.25 8.28
CA PRO A 53 -0.85 -4.36 7.18
C PRO A 53 -1.00 -5.66 6.38
N LEU A 54 -1.38 -6.76 7.03
CA LEU A 54 -1.60 -8.01 6.33
C LEU A 54 -2.80 -7.92 5.38
N GLU A 55 -3.97 -7.50 5.87
CA GLU A 55 -5.20 -7.42 5.08
C GLU A 55 -5.03 -6.47 3.90
N VAL A 56 -4.52 -5.27 4.15
CA VAL A 56 -4.24 -4.29 3.09
C VAL A 56 -3.20 -4.83 2.11
N GLY A 57 -2.17 -5.52 2.58
CA GLY A 57 -1.18 -6.16 1.72
C GLY A 57 -1.71 -7.31 0.88
N GLU A 58 -2.67 -8.11 1.38
CA GLU A 58 -3.29 -9.17 0.56
C GLU A 58 -4.14 -8.59 -0.58
N LEU A 59 -4.75 -7.41 -0.36
CA LEU A 59 -5.63 -6.77 -1.32
C LEU A 59 -4.88 -5.87 -2.30
N CYS A 60 -3.95 -5.05 -1.83
CA CYS A 60 -3.45 -3.89 -2.57
C CYS A 60 -2.07 -4.10 -3.18
N LEU A 61 -1.28 -5.06 -2.70
CA LEU A 61 0.13 -5.18 -3.07
C LEU A 61 0.33 -5.42 -4.58
N GLY A 62 -0.50 -6.28 -5.19
CA GLY A 62 -0.48 -6.48 -6.64
C GLY A 62 -0.81 -5.20 -7.40
N SER A 63 -1.92 -4.55 -7.03
CA SER A 63 -2.34 -3.29 -7.65
C SER A 63 -1.32 -2.16 -7.50
N PHE A 64 -0.62 -2.05 -6.37
CA PHE A 64 0.44 -1.06 -6.18
C PHE A 64 1.62 -1.32 -7.11
N MET A 65 2.02 -2.59 -7.24
CA MET A 65 3.09 -2.97 -8.16
C MET A 65 2.70 -2.73 -9.61
N ASP A 66 1.48 -3.11 -10.00
CA ASP A 66 0.95 -2.86 -11.34
C ASP A 66 0.95 -1.36 -11.66
N LEU A 67 0.46 -0.51 -10.75
CA LEU A 67 0.47 0.94 -10.92
C LEU A 67 1.88 1.53 -11.01
N LEU A 68 2.83 1.03 -10.22
CA LEU A 68 4.24 1.46 -10.29
C LEU A 68 4.93 1.03 -11.58
N GLN A 69 4.53 -0.11 -12.14
CA GLN A 69 5.06 -0.62 -13.42
C GLN A 69 4.39 0.03 -14.64
N THR A 70 3.18 0.60 -14.48
CA THR A 70 2.63 1.50 -15.51
C THR A 70 3.44 2.79 -15.57
N ASP A 71 3.54 3.40 -16.76
CA ASP A 71 4.26 4.66 -17.00
C ASP A 71 3.53 5.85 -16.33
N LEU A 72 3.53 5.84 -15.00
CA LEU A 72 2.83 6.78 -14.13
C LEU A 72 3.57 8.11 -14.19
N GLN A 73 3.01 9.08 -14.92
CA GLN A 73 3.60 10.41 -15.10
C GLN A 73 3.56 11.28 -13.82
N ASP A 74 2.81 10.83 -12.81
CA ASP A 74 2.56 11.55 -11.56
C ASP A 74 3.56 11.13 -10.48
N ASP A 75 4.58 11.97 -10.26
CA ASP A 75 5.66 11.67 -9.31
C ASP A 75 5.15 11.58 -7.87
N ASP A 76 4.16 12.40 -7.48
CA ASP A 76 3.58 12.37 -6.12
C ASP A 76 2.85 11.04 -5.89
N MET A 77 2.07 10.61 -6.87
CA MET A 77 1.38 9.33 -6.81
C MET A 77 2.36 8.16 -6.73
N ARG A 78 3.46 8.21 -7.50
CA ARG A 78 4.53 7.21 -7.44
C ARG A 78 5.17 7.15 -6.04
N GLN A 79 5.46 8.30 -5.46
CA GLN A 79 6.08 8.39 -4.13
C GLN A 79 5.16 7.83 -3.05
N MET A 80 3.85 8.10 -3.11
CA MET A 80 2.87 7.54 -2.18
C MET A 80 2.73 6.02 -2.33
N LEU A 81 2.81 5.49 -3.55
CA LEU A 81 2.78 4.04 -3.78
C LEU A 81 4.01 3.35 -3.20
N LEU A 82 5.21 3.94 -3.40
CA LEU A 82 6.45 3.45 -2.79
C LEU A 82 6.40 3.55 -1.25
N GLU A 83 5.83 4.63 -0.72
CA GLU A 83 5.56 4.76 0.71
C GLU A 83 4.58 3.70 1.22
N GLY A 84 3.56 3.34 0.43
CA GLY A 84 2.64 2.24 0.73
C GLY A 84 3.31 0.89 0.80
N LEU A 85 4.19 0.58 -0.16
CA LEU A 85 4.98 -0.65 -0.10
C LEU A 85 5.87 -0.68 1.14
N LEU A 86 6.50 0.44 1.49
CA LEU A 86 7.26 0.56 2.74
C LEU A 86 6.36 0.41 3.97
N ALA A 87 5.17 1.00 3.98
CA ALA A 87 4.21 0.89 5.06
C ALA A 87 3.62 -0.52 5.20
N LEU A 88 3.66 -1.35 4.17
CA LEU A 88 3.20 -2.75 4.21
C LEU A 88 4.29 -3.75 4.61
N THR A 89 5.57 -3.34 4.56
CA THR A 89 6.73 -4.23 4.73
C THR A 89 7.65 -3.83 5.87
N SER A 90 7.76 -2.54 6.17
CA SER A 90 8.72 -2.03 7.16
C SER A 90 8.24 -2.32 8.58
N PRO A 91 9.07 -2.92 9.44
CA PRO A 91 8.73 -3.06 10.86
C PRO A 91 8.54 -1.68 11.51
N ARG A 92 7.56 -1.51 12.39
CA ARG A 92 7.36 -0.23 13.10
C ARG A 92 8.53 0.00 14.06
N LYS A 93 8.94 1.27 14.25
CA LYS A 93 10.00 1.65 15.20
C LYS A 93 9.72 1.20 16.65
N SER A 94 8.44 1.00 17.00
CA SER A 94 7.99 0.47 18.30
C SER A 94 8.26 -1.03 18.48
N ASP A 95 8.46 -1.76 17.39
CA ASP A 95 8.51 -3.22 17.39
C ASP A 95 9.98 -3.67 17.55
N GLN A 96 10.61 -3.27 18.66
CA GLN A 96 11.99 -3.66 18.97
C GLN A 96 12.16 -5.15 19.33
N ALA A 97 11.13 -5.99 19.19
CA ALA A 97 11.22 -7.39 19.65
C ALA A 97 10.34 -8.42 18.92
N GLY A 98 9.62 -8.05 17.86
CA GLY A 98 8.82 -9.03 17.12
C GLY A 98 8.62 -8.59 15.69
N ALA A 99 9.05 -9.41 14.73
CA ALA A 99 8.67 -9.23 13.33
C ALA A 99 7.13 -9.27 13.28
N ASP A 100 6.49 -8.17 12.88
CA ASP A 100 5.08 -8.16 12.54
C ASP A 100 4.87 -9.23 11.45
N PRO A 101 4.19 -10.35 11.77
CA PRO A 101 4.08 -11.48 10.85
C PRO A 101 3.30 -11.11 9.59
N GLY A 102 2.42 -10.11 9.67
CA GLY A 102 1.71 -9.56 8.51
C GLY A 102 2.67 -8.89 7.54
N ARG A 103 3.54 -8.03 8.06
CA ARG A 103 4.54 -7.30 7.26
C ARG A 103 5.61 -8.22 6.68
N ALA A 104 6.05 -9.22 7.46
CA ALA A 104 6.96 -10.26 6.98
C ALA A 104 6.34 -11.10 5.86
N LYS A 105 5.05 -11.43 5.95
CA LYS A 105 4.31 -12.14 4.89
C LYS A 105 4.19 -11.29 3.62
N ASN A 106 3.96 -9.98 3.75
CA ASN A 106 3.98 -9.06 2.61
C ASN A 106 5.36 -8.97 1.96
N ALA A 107 6.44 -8.87 2.76
CA ALA A 107 7.80 -8.89 2.24
C ALA A 107 8.12 -10.19 1.49
N SER A 108 7.70 -11.33 2.05
CA SER A 108 7.86 -12.65 1.41
C SER A 108 7.12 -12.74 0.07
N ARG A 109 5.95 -12.08 -0.06
CA ARG A 109 5.22 -12.02 -1.34
C ARG A 109 5.93 -11.20 -2.39
N ILE A 110 6.59 -10.12 -1.99
CA ILE A 110 7.40 -9.31 -2.92
C ILE A 110 8.61 -10.13 -3.37
N LEU A 111 9.32 -10.76 -2.42
CA LEU A 111 10.47 -11.62 -2.73
C LEU A 111 10.09 -12.84 -3.57
N GLY A 112 8.90 -13.41 -3.40
CA GLY A 112 8.43 -14.52 -4.23
C GLY A 112 8.01 -14.13 -5.66
N SER A 113 8.19 -12.86 -6.05
CA SER A 113 7.82 -12.34 -7.38
C SER A 113 9.02 -11.60 -8.01
N PRO A 114 9.76 -12.25 -8.93
CA PRO A 114 10.90 -11.64 -9.61
C PRO A 114 10.54 -10.32 -10.33
N GLU A 115 9.34 -10.27 -10.90
CA GLU A 115 8.76 -9.10 -11.57
C GLU A 115 8.72 -7.88 -10.63
N TYR A 116 8.36 -8.11 -9.36
CA TYR A 116 8.23 -7.05 -8.37
C TYR A 116 9.60 -6.56 -7.90
N VAL A 117 10.53 -7.48 -7.66
CA VAL A 117 11.92 -7.14 -7.29
C VAL A 117 12.57 -6.33 -8.41
N SER A 118 12.45 -6.77 -9.66
CA SER A 118 12.95 -6.05 -10.84
C SER A 118 12.31 -4.66 -10.99
N GLY A 119 10.98 -4.55 -10.79
CA GLY A 119 10.28 -3.27 -10.82
C GLY A 119 10.81 -2.28 -9.76
N ILE A 120 11.05 -2.75 -8.53
CA ILE A 120 11.62 -1.93 -7.46
C ILE A 120 13.05 -1.51 -7.80
N MET A 121 13.87 -2.41 -8.35
CA MET A 121 15.22 -2.10 -8.80
C MET A 121 15.25 -1.06 -9.93
N GLY A 122 14.24 -1.05 -10.81
CA GLY A 122 14.11 -0.05 -11.88
C GLY A 122 14.12 1.39 -11.34
N PHE A 123 13.52 1.63 -10.18
CA PHE A 123 13.49 2.95 -9.54
C PHE A 123 14.86 3.43 -9.02
N LEU A 124 15.86 2.55 -8.90
CA LEU A 124 17.23 2.95 -8.57
C LEU A 124 17.86 3.84 -9.65
N ASN A 125 17.38 3.72 -10.89
CA ASN A 125 17.79 4.55 -12.02
C ASN A 125 16.88 5.77 -12.25
N SER A 126 15.93 6.03 -11.34
CA SER A 126 15.05 7.20 -11.43
C SER A 126 15.84 8.50 -11.34
N SER A 127 15.47 9.50 -12.14
CA SER A 127 15.98 10.87 -11.98
C SER A 127 15.43 11.57 -10.73
N ASP A 128 14.32 11.07 -10.17
CA ASP A 128 13.80 11.52 -8.89
C ASP A 128 14.55 10.84 -7.74
N MET A 129 15.30 11.65 -6.99
CA MET A 129 16.10 11.19 -5.86
C MET A 129 15.25 10.61 -4.72
N LEU A 130 14.01 11.09 -4.56
CA LEU A 130 13.13 10.60 -3.50
C LEU A 130 12.66 9.18 -3.82
N SER A 131 12.14 8.95 -5.04
CA SER A 131 11.80 7.60 -5.54
C SER A 131 12.98 6.62 -5.42
N ALA A 132 14.17 7.03 -5.83
CA ALA A 132 15.37 6.20 -5.71
C ALA A 132 15.71 5.87 -4.24
N THR A 133 15.58 6.84 -3.34
CA THR A 133 15.82 6.64 -1.90
C THR A 133 14.80 5.69 -1.28
N GLN A 134 13.52 5.83 -1.62
CA GLN A 134 12.46 4.94 -1.15
C GLN A 134 12.67 3.51 -1.67
N ALA A 135 13.06 3.34 -2.94
CA ALA A 135 13.40 2.05 -3.51
C ALA A 135 14.59 1.39 -2.77
N VAL A 136 15.66 2.14 -2.47
CA VAL A 136 16.78 1.65 -1.67
C VAL A 136 16.32 1.19 -0.28
N GLU A 137 15.46 1.95 0.39
CA GLU A 137 14.95 1.55 1.71
C GLU A 137 14.07 0.32 1.62
N LEU A 138 13.24 0.20 0.58
CA LEU A 138 12.39 -0.98 0.37
C LEU A 138 13.25 -2.22 0.17
N LEU A 139 14.28 -2.16 -0.68
CA LEU A 139 15.24 -3.25 -0.87
C LEU A 139 15.97 -3.63 0.43
N ARG A 140 16.34 -2.65 1.25
CA ARG A 140 16.93 -2.92 2.59
C ARG A 140 15.95 -3.60 3.53
N VAL A 141 14.67 -3.21 3.50
CA VAL A 141 13.61 -3.86 4.28
C VAL A 141 13.46 -5.31 3.84
N LEU A 142 13.38 -5.57 2.54
CA LEU A 142 13.26 -6.93 1.99
C LEU A 142 14.46 -7.80 2.38
N HIS A 143 15.69 -7.29 2.23
CA HIS A 143 16.91 -7.98 2.66
C HIS A 143 16.93 -8.27 4.17
N ARG A 144 16.38 -7.38 5.01
CA ARG A 144 16.26 -7.63 6.46
C ARG A 144 15.27 -8.74 6.81
N HIS A 145 14.24 -8.94 5.99
CA HIS A 145 13.25 -10.01 6.21
C HIS A 145 13.80 -11.37 5.80
N ASP A 146 14.39 -11.46 4.60
CA ASP A 146 15.01 -12.68 4.12
C ASP A 146 16.16 -12.35 3.16
N ALA A 147 17.38 -12.32 3.69
CA ALA A 147 18.58 -12.03 2.91
C ALA A 147 18.85 -13.10 1.84
N GLY A 148 18.55 -14.37 2.14
CA GLY A 148 18.84 -15.48 1.22
C GLY A 148 17.95 -15.42 -0.02
N SER A 149 16.63 -15.32 0.18
CA SER A 149 15.69 -15.16 -0.93
C SER A 149 15.91 -13.85 -1.69
N PHE A 150 16.22 -12.76 -0.99
CA PHE A 150 16.54 -11.49 -1.65
C PHE A 150 17.77 -11.58 -2.55
N GLU A 151 18.87 -12.17 -2.07
CA GLU A 151 20.08 -12.35 -2.87
C GLU A 151 19.85 -13.26 -4.08
N GLU A 152 19.06 -14.32 -3.93
CA GLU A 152 18.69 -15.22 -5.04
C GLU A 152 17.91 -14.47 -6.13
N GLU A 153 16.91 -13.69 -5.73
CA GLU A 153 16.09 -12.90 -6.66
C GLU A 153 16.89 -11.78 -7.35
N LEU A 154 17.83 -11.15 -6.63
CA LEU A 154 18.74 -10.16 -7.23
C LEU A 154 19.63 -10.79 -8.32
N LEU A 155 20.06 -12.04 -8.15
CA LEU A 155 20.88 -12.74 -9.13
C LEU A 155 20.09 -13.22 -10.34
N GLN A 156 18.78 -13.47 -10.17
CA GLN A 156 17.88 -13.92 -11.23
C GLN A 156 17.22 -12.76 -11.99
N SER A 157 17.19 -11.56 -11.41
CA SER A 157 16.60 -10.38 -12.02
C SER A 157 17.38 -9.97 -13.28
N PRO A 158 16.72 -9.87 -14.45
CA PRO A 158 17.37 -9.42 -15.68
C PRO A 158 17.81 -7.96 -15.53
N GLN A 159 19.04 -7.66 -15.97
CA GLN A 159 19.59 -6.29 -16.04
C GLN A 159 19.02 -5.49 -17.20
#